data_AF-A0A3N5RBZ7-F1
#
_entry.id   AF-A0A3N5RBZ7-F1
#
_cell.length_a   1.000
_cell.length_b   1.000
_cell.length_c   1.000
_cell.angle_alpha   90.00
_cell.angle_beta   90.00
_cell.angle_gamma   90.00
#
_symmetry.space_group_name_H-M   'P 1'
#
loop_
_entity.id
_entity.type
_entity.pdbx_description
1 polymer ?
#
loop_
_entity_poly.entity_id
_entity_poly.type
_entity_poly.pdbx_seq_one_letter_code
_entity_poly.pdbx_strand_id
1 'polypeptide(L)'
;MSKFDNFRENDSKSVDDIEKLINENSSEHQQLLESFKKSMDSFATERSMDTCLQALNISIQLASVRSTLTELYKSYCHILEGEVTRLRKINQENT
;
A
#
# COMPACT_ATOMS: atom_id res chain seq x y z
N MET A 1 -13.15 -17.82 -2.78
CA MET A 1 -13.53 -16.42 -2.52
C MET A 1 -12.54 -15.51 -3.21
N SER A 2 -13.03 -14.51 -3.93
CA SER A 2 -12.20 -13.59 -4.71
C SER A 2 -11.71 -12.46 -3.79
N LYS A 3 -10.49 -11.95 -4.01
CA LYS A 3 -9.91 -10.82 -3.26
C LYS A 3 -10.74 -9.53 -3.36
N PHE A 4 -11.80 -9.51 -4.18
CA PHE A 4 -12.71 -8.38 -4.35
C PHE A 4 -13.75 -8.26 -3.22
N ASP A 5 -14.04 -9.35 -2.49
CA ASP A 5 -15.09 -9.32 -1.46
C ASP A 5 -14.66 -8.56 -0.19
N ASN A 6 -13.35 -8.31 0.01
CA ASN A 6 -12.82 -7.52 1.13
C ASN A 6 -12.99 -6.00 0.99
N PHE A 7 -13.45 -5.50 -0.17
CA PHE A 7 -13.46 -4.07 -0.47
C PHE A 7 -14.63 -3.29 0.17
N ARG A 8 -15.68 -3.98 0.62
CA ARG A 8 -16.86 -3.34 1.24
C ARG A 8 -16.77 -3.16 2.75
N GLU A 9 -15.76 -3.71 3.42
CA GLU A 9 -15.60 -3.58 4.88
C GLU A 9 -14.79 -2.35 5.31
N ASN A 10 -14.16 -1.62 4.38
CA ASN A 10 -13.27 -0.51 4.73
C ASN A 10 -13.98 0.82 5.08
N ASP A 11 -15.29 0.96 4.82
CA ASP A 11 -16.06 2.15 5.22
C ASP A 11 -16.22 2.26 6.76
N SER A 12 -15.78 1.25 7.51
CA SER A 12 -15.84 1.18 8.98
C SER A 12 -14.48 1.36 9.67
N LYS A 13 -13.36 1.49 8.95
CA LYS A 13 -12.04 1.60 9.60
C LYS A 13 -11.78 3.03 10.06
N SER A 14 -11.31 3.17 11.31
CA SER A 14 -10.85 4.45 11.82
C SER A 14 -9.69 4.98 10.96
N VAL A 15 -9.52 6.30 10.91
CA VAL A 15 -8.32 6.92 10.31
C VAL A 15 -7.05 6.28 10.86
N ASP A 16 -7.02 6.01 12.16
CA ASP A 16 -5.91 5.36 12.86
C ASP A 16 -5.61 3.95 12.32
N ASP A 17 -6.65 3.19 11.97
CA ASP A 17 -6.50 1.84 11.40
C ASP A 17 -5.88 1.89 10.01
N ILE A 18 -6.28 2.87 9.19
CA ILE A 18 -5.74 3.07 7.85
C ILE A 18 -4.28 3.55 7.94
N GLU A 19 -3.96 4.48 8.84
CA GLU A 19 -2.59 4.93 9.08
C GLU A 19 -1.68 3.77 9.52
N LYS A 20 -2.17 2.92 10.43
CA LYS A 20 -1.45 1.72 10.85
C LYS A 20 -1.17 0.78 9.67
N LEU A 21 -2.18 0.50 8.84
CA LEU A 21 -2.03 -0.35 7.66
C LEU A 21 -1.05 0.25 6.64
N ILE A 22 -1.07 1.58 6.43
CA ILE A 22 -0.11 2.29 5.57
C ILE A 22 1.31 2.08 6.09
N ASN A 23 1.53 2.26 7.40
CA ASN A 23 2.84 2.11 8.01
C ASN A 23 3.36 0.67 7.89
N GLU A 24 2.52 -0.32 8.16
CA GLU A 24 2.86 -1.75 8.03
C GLU A 24 3.25 -2.10 6.58
N ASN A 25 2.42 -1.73 5.60
CA ASN A 25 2.70 -2.01 4.19
C ASN A 25 3.89 -1.21 3.66
N SER A 26 4.16 -0.01 4.19
CA SER A 26 5.34 0.78 3.82
C SER A 26 6.63 0.13 4.32
N SER A 27 6.61 -0.39 5.54
CA SER A 27 7.73 -1.17 6.11
C SER A 27 7.98 -2.44 5.30
N GLU A 28 6.93 -3.20 4.97
CA GLU A 28 7.03 -4.39 4.11
C GLU A 28 7.58 -4.05 2.73
N HIS A 29 7.09 -2.99 2.09
CA HIS A 29 7.59 -2.53 0.80
C HIS A 29 9.08 -2.21 0.83
N GLN A 30 9.57 -1.56 1.90
CA GLN A 30 10.98 -1.25 2.06
C GLN A 30 11.84 -2.52 2.20
N GLN A 31 11.41 -3.49 3.02
CA GLN A 31 12.10 -4.76 3.18
C GLN A 31 12.15 -5.56 1.86
N LEU A 32 11.05 -5.58 1.11
CA LEU A 32 11.00 -6.20 -0.22
C LEU A 32 11.90 -5.49 -1.22
N LEU A 33 12.02 -4.15 -1.15
CA LEU A 33 12.88 -3.38 -2.05
C LEU A 33 14.36 -3.69 -1.79
N GLU A 34 14.77 -3.81 -0.53
CA GLU A 34 16.13 -4.24 -0.17
C GLU A 34 16.41 -5.67 -0.63
N SER A 35 15.44 -6.58 -0.48
CA SER A 35 15.53 -7.96 -0.95
C SER A 35 15.62 -8.04 -2.46
N PHE A 36 14.87 -7.20 -3.18
CA PHE A 36 14.89 -7.12 -4.63
C PHE A 36 16.26 -6.68 -5.13
N LYS A 37 16.85 -5.64 -4.53
CA LYS A 37 18.21 -5.17 -4.88
C LYS A 37 19.23 -6.30 -4.76
N LYS A 38 19.24 -7.01 -3.63
CA LYS A 38 20.13 -8.17 -3.42
C LYS A 38 19.91 -9.26 -4.47
N SER A 39 18.64 -9.57 -4.77
CA SER A 39 18.31 -10.58 -5.78
C SER A 39 18.73 -10.17 -7.19
N MET A 40 18.64 -8.88 -7.52
CA MET A 40 19.09 -8.35 -8.80
C MET A 40 20.62 -8.37 -8.91
N ASP A 41 21.35 -8.11 -7.83
CA ASP A 41 22.81 -8.23 -7.79
C ASP A 41 23.25 -9.69 -8.02
N SER A 42 22.57 -10.66 -7.37
CA SER A 42 22.79 -12.09 -7.62
C SER A 42 22.49 -12.46 -9.08
N PHE A 43 21.36 -12.00 -9.63
CA PHE A 43 21.02 -12.25 -11.03
C PHE A 43 22.03 -11.63 -12.01
N ALA A 44 22.49 -10.41 -11.76
CA ALA A 44 23.49 -9.74 -12.61
C ALA A 44 24.83 -10.49 -12.64
N THR A 45 25.18 -11.12 -11.51
CA THR A 45 26.41 -11.89 -11.31
C THR A 45 26.32 -13.29 -11.92
N GLU A 46 25.30 -14.07 -11.57
CA GLU A 46 25.19 -15.48 -11.96
C GLU A 46 24.49 -15.69 -13.30
N ARG A 47 23.50 -14.85 -13.62
CA ARG A 47 22.66 -14.91 -14.83
C ARG A 47 22.02 -16.29 -15.04
N SER A 48 21.68 -16.94 -13.93
CA SER A 48 21.01 -18.24 -13.92
C SER A 48 19.49 -18.08 -14.01
N MET A 49 18.80 -19.12 -14.45
CA MET A 49 17.33 -19.14 -14.44
C MET A 49 16.78 -18.99 -13.02
N ASP A 50 17.43 -19.60 -12.03
CA ASP A 50 17.00 -19.57 -10.64
C ASP A 50 17.08 -18.15 -10.05
N THR A 51 18.18 -17.43 -10.27
CA THR A 51 18.33 -16.04 -9.81
C THR A 51 17.36 -15.09 -10.54
N CYS A 52 17.04 -15.35 -11.81
CA CYS A 52 16.00 -14.63 -12.55
C CYS A 52 14.62 -14.83 -11.93
N LEU A 53 14.23 -16.07 -11.65
CA LEU A 53 12.94 -16.40 -11.04
C LEU A 53 12.81 -15.82 -9.63
N GLN A 54 13.89 -15.80 -8.86
CA GLN A 54 13.91 -15.17 -7.54
C GLN A 54 13.66 -13.66 -7.62
N ALA A 55 14.35 -12.96 -8.52
CA ALA A 55 14.18 -11.52 -8.72
C ALA A 55 12.76 -11.19 -9.23
N LEU A 56 12.23 -12.01 -10.13
CA LEU A 56 10.85 -11.90 -10.63
C LEU A 56 9.82 -12.09 -9.50
N ASN A 57 9.99 -13.11 -8.67
CA ASN A 57 9.08 -13.38 -7.56
C ASN A 57 9.00 -12.19 -6.58
N ILE A 58 10.16 -11.60 -6.24
CA ILE A 58 10.19 -10.42 -5.37
C ILE A 58 9.57 -9.20 -6.07
N SER A 59 9.78 -9.03 -7.38
CA SER A 59 9.14 -7.96 -8.16
C SER A 59 7.61 -8.06 -8.15
N ILE A 60 7.06 -9.28 -8.25
CA ILE A 60 5.61 -9.52 -8.17
C ILE A 60 5.08 -9.13 -6.78
N GLN A 61 5.79 -9.49 -5.71
CA GLN A 61 5.43 -9.10 -4.34
C GLN A 61 5.48 -7.58 -4.14
N LEU A 62 6.53 -6.90 -4.63
CA LEU A 62 6.63 -5.44 -4.62
C LEU A 62 5.44 -4.77 -5.31
N ALA A 63 5.07 -5.26 -6.50
CA ALA A 63 3.92 -4.72 -7.23
C ALA A 63 2.61 -4.90 -6.44
N SER A 64 2.43 -6.04 -5.78
CA SER A 64 1.28 -6.31 -4.92
C SER A 64 1.20 -5.33 -3.74
N VAL A 65 2.27 -5.17 -2.96
CA VAL A 65 2.28 -4.26 -1.81
C VAL A 65 2.08 -2.81 -2.25
N ARG A 66 2.68 -2.41 -3.39
CA ARG A 66 2.47 -1.07 -3.95
C ARG A 66 1.02 -0.82 -4.36
N SER A 67 0.33 -1.84 -4.89
CA SER A 67 -1.10 -1.75 -5.19
C SER A 67 -1.90 -1.55 -3.90
N THR A 68 -1.60 -2.31 -2.85
CA THR A 68 -2.26 -2.16 -1.53
C THR A 68 -2.05 -0.77 -0.95
N LEU A 69 -0.82 -0.26 -0.94
CA LEU A 69 -0.52 1.10 -0.48
C LEU A 69 -1.31 2.17 -1.25
N THR A 70 -1.39 2.02 -2.58
CA THR A 70 -2.15 2.96 -3.43
C THR A 70 -3.62 3.04 -3.00
N GLU A 71 -4.25 1.89 -2.73
CA GLU A 71 -5.64 1.85 -2.28
C GLU A 71 -5.80 2.41 -0.86
N LEU A 72 -4.88 2.10 0.07
CA LEU A 72 -4.92 2.65 1.42
C LEU A 72 -4.81 4.17 1.42
N TYR A 73 -3.91 4.75 0.62
CA TYR A 73 -3.80 6.20 0.49
C TYR A 73 -5.04 6.83 -0.16
N LYS A 74 -5.68 6.18 -1.12
CA LYS A 74 -6.97 6.66 -1.67
C LYS A 74 -8.04 6.69 -0.59
N SER A 75 -8.18 5.63 0.21
CA SER A 75 -9.12 5.59 1.33
C SER A 75 -8.83 6.68 2.37
N TYR A 76 -7.55 6.87 2.71
CA TYR A 76 -7.12 7.94 3.62
C TYR A 76 -7.50 9.33 3.11
N CYS A 77 -7.19 9.64 1.83
CA CYS A 77 -7.57 10.90 1.20
C CYS A 77 -9.08 11.12 1.22
N HIS A 78 -9.87 10.09 0.92
CA HIS A 78 -11.33 10.18 0.93
C HIS A 78 -11.89 10.59 2.31
N ILE A 79 -11.34 10.01 3.39
CA ILE A 79 -11.77 10.37 4.75
C ILE A 79 -11.38 11.82 5.07
N LEU A 80 -10.16 12.23 4.74
CA LEU A 80 -9.71 13.61 4.96
C LEU A 80 -10.57 14.63 4.18
N GLU A 81 -10.94 14.33 2.94
CA GLU A 81 -11.84 15.15 2.14
C GLU A 81 -13.23 15.30 2.80
N GLY A 82 -13.75 14.21 3.37
CA GLY A 82 -14.98 14.21 4.16
C GLY A 82 -14.89 15.13 5.38
N GLU A 83 -13.82 15.02 6.15
CA GLU A 83 -13.58 15.85 7.33
C GLU A 83 -13.41 17.34 6.97
N VAL A 84 -12.65 17.65 5.91
CA VAL A 84 -12.51 19.02 5.41
C VAL A 84 -13.85 19.60 5.00
N THR A 85 -14.68 18.81 4.31
CA THR A 85 -16.02 19.24 3.88
C THR A 85 -16.94 19.50 5.07
N ARG A 86 -16.90 18.63 6.09
CA ARG A 86 -17.66 18.77 7.34
C ARG A 86 -17.26 20.04 8.09
N LEU A 87 -15.97 20.27 8.28
CA LEU A 87 -15.44 21.45 8.96
C LEU A 87 -15.79 22.75 8.23
N ARG A 88 -15.78 22.76 6.89
CA ARG A 88 -16.19 23.91 6.09
C ARG A 88 -17.65 24.28 6.31
N LYS A 89 -18.56 23.30 6.38
CA LYS A 89 -19.99 23.53 6.65
C LYS A 89 -20.20 24.12 8.04
N ILE A 90 -19.56 23.54 9.06
CA ILE A 90 -19.63 24.05 10.44
C ILE A 90 -19.14 25.50 10.51
N ASN A 91 -18.06 25.85 9.80
CA ASN A 91 -17.55 27.22 9.81
C ASN A 91 -18.50 28.22 9.13
N GLN A 92 -19.20 27.79 8.06
CA GLN A 92 -20.20 28.61 7.37
C GLN A 92 -21.49 28.81 8.18
N GLU A 93 -21.89 27.83 9.00
CA GLU A 93 -23.06 27.93 9.88
C GLU A 93 -22.81 28.81 11.11
N ASN A 94 -21.54 28.99 11.50
CA ASN A 94 -21.13 29.80 12.66
C ASN A 94 -20.75 31.26 12.29
N THR A 95 -20.89 31.66 11.02
CA THR A 95 -20.62 33.03 10.52
C THR A 95 -21.93 33.68 10.06
#